data_AF-A0A656Z4C8-F1
#
_entry.id   AF-A0A656Z4C8-F1
#
_cell.length_a   1.000
_cell.length_b   1.000
_cell.length_c   1.000
_cell.angle_alpha   90.00
_cell.angle_beta   90.00
_cell.angle_gamma   90.00
#
_symmetry.space_group_name_H-M   'P 1'
#
loop_
_entity.id
_entity.type
_entity.pdbx_description
1 polymer ?
#
loop_
_entity_poly.entity_id
_entity_poly.type
_entity_poly.pdbx_seq_one_letter_code
_entity_poly.pdbx_strand_id
1 'polypeptide(L)' 'MVFGGELTKLGTVQFRDLDNLDVVGIYPDYESAKTAWKSKAQQTVDNAHMRYFIVHLHRLLDPEGVDLKAE' A
#
# COMPACT_ATOMS: atom_id res chain seq x y z
N MET A 1 0.18 5.97 -5.58
CA MET A 1 0.04 4.56 -6.04
C MET A 1 -0.60 3.75 -4.94
N VAL A 2 -1.48 2.83 -5.33
CA VAL A 2 -2.15 1.89 -4.42
C VAL A 2 -1.70 0.49 -4.77
N PHE A 3 -1.25 -0.26 -3.78
CA PHE A 3 -0.92 -1.67 -3.91
C PHE A 3 -1.31 -2.41 -2.63
N GLY A 4 -1.43 -3.72 -2.69
CA GLY A 4 -1.72 -4.55 -1.54
C GLY A 4 -1.26 -5.98 -1.74
N GLY A 5 -1.38 -6.75 -0.68
CA GLY A 5 -0.98 -8.15 -0.68
C GLY A 5 -1.23 -8.78 0.67
N GLU A 6 -0.97 -10.08 0.75
CA GLU A 6 -1.08 -10.81 1.99
C GLU A 6 0.11 -10.53 2.91
N LEU A 7 -0.18 -10.20 4.16
CA LEU A 7 0.84 -10.02 5.19
C LEU A 7 1.24 -11.36 5.81
N THR A 8 2.52 -11.52 6.13
CA THR A 8 3.01 -12.68 6.89
C THR A 8 2.31 -12.77 8.24
N LYS A 9 2.18 -11.64 8.94
CA LYS A 9 1.54 -11.53 10.24
C LYS A 9 0.66 -10.29 10.33
N LEU A 10 -0.50 -10.45 10.96
CA LEU A 10 -1.42 -9.35 11.26
C LEU A 10 -0.68 -8.25 12.05
N GLY A 11 -0.78 -7.00 11.58
CA GLY A 11 -0.14 -5.84 12.21
C GLY A 11 1.30 -5.55 11.78
N THR A 12 1.90 -6.39 10.92
CA THR A 12 3.21 -6.09 10.32
C THR A 12 3.05 -5.53 8.90
N VAL A 13 4.10 -4.94 8.35
CA VAL A 13 4.14 -4.44 6.96
C VAL A 13 4.94 -5.38 6.05
N GLN A 14 5.14 -6.63 6.46
CA GLN A 14 5.86 -7.63 5.68
C GLN A 14 4.88 -8.46 4.86
N PHE A 15 5.03 -8.40 3.55
CA PHE A 15 4.26 -9.22 2.64
C PHE A 15 4.79 -10.66 2.68
N ARG A 16 3.86 -11.61 2.66
CA ARG A 16 4.14 -13.05 2.60
C ARG A 16 4.76 -13.42 1.26
N ASP A 17 4.26 -12.80 0.21
CA ASP A 17 4.66 -13.06 -1.16
C ASP A 17 4.80 -11.72 -1.88
N LEU A 18 6.00 -11.46 -2.39
CA LEU A 18 6.32 -10.23 -3.13
C LEU A 18 5.98 -10.38 -4.63
N ASP A 19 5.92 -11.61 -5.14
CA ASP A 19 5.56 -11.87 -6.54
C ASP A 19 4.04 -11.78 -6.74
N ASN A 20 3.27 -12.09 -5.70
CA ASN A 20 1.80 -11.99 -5.69
C ASN A 20 1.24 -10.66 -5.12
N LEU A 21 1.97 -9.55 -5.29
CA LEU A 21 1.46 -8.23 -4.93
C LEU A 21 0.36 -7.76 -5.90
N ASP A 22 -0.81 -7.38 -5.37
CA ASP A 22 -1.89 -6.75 -6.16
C ASP A 22 -1.59 -5.25 -6.31
N VAL A 23 -1.21 -4.86 -7.53
CA VAL A 23 -1.06 -3.46 -7.91
C VAL A 23 -2.38 -2.94 -8.47
N VAL A 24 -3.10 -2.18 -7.64
CA VAL A 24 -4.40 -1.62 -8.00
C VAL A 24 -4.26 -0.52 -9.05
N GLY A 25 -3.25 0.35 -8.91
CA GLY A 25 -2.97 1.40 -9.88
C GLY A 25 -2.19 2.60 -9.35
N ILE A 26 -1.81 3.47 -10.28
CA ILE A 26 -1.17 4.76 -10.00
C ILE A 26 -2.20 5.86 -10.24
N TYR A 27 -2.32 6.76 -9.28
CA TYR A 27 -3.31 7.83 -9.27
C TYR A 27 -2.61 9.18 -9.12
N PRO A 28 -3.16 10.25 -9.70
CA PRO A 28 -2.54 11.58 -9.71
C PRO A 28 -2.62 12.30 -8.36
N ASP A 29 -3.59 11.94 -7.51
CA ASP A 29 -3.85 12.59 -6.22
C ASP A 29 -4.21 11.57 -5.12
N TYR A 30 -4.21 12.03 -3.87
CA TYR A 30 -4.50 11.18 -2.72
C TYR A 30 -5.97 10.77 -2.64
N GLU A 31 -6.92 11.62 -3.03
CA GLU A 31 -8.35 11.32 -2.90
C GLU A 31 -8.80 10.23 -3.89
N SER A 32 -8.29 10.28 -5.12
CA SER A 32 -8.49 9.21 -6.11
C SER A 32 -7.85 7.91 -5.67
N ALA A 33 -6.62 7.96 -5.13
CA ALA A 33 -5.95 6.79 -4.56
C ALA A 33 -6.73 6.19 -3.36
N LYS A 34 -7.23 7.04 -2.46
CA LYS A 34 -8.01 6.64 -1.29
C LYS A 34 -9.32 5.98 -1.66
N THR A 35 -9.98 6.45 -2.72
CA THR A 35 -11.21 5.85 -3.25
C THR A 35 -10.94 4.43 -3.75
N ALA A 36 -9.87 4.26 -4.54
CA ALA A 36 -9.47 2.95 -5.04
C ALA A 36 -9.06 1.98 -3.91
N TRP A 37 -8.23 2.46 -2.98
CA TRP A 37 -7.83 1.71 -1.79
C TRP A 37 -9.04 1.24 -0.97
N LYS A 38 -9.99 2.14 -0.70
CA LYS A 38 -11.19 1.81 0.08
C LYS A 38 -12.01 0.73 -0.61
N SER A 39 -12.21 0.84 -1.93
CA SER A 39 -12.94 -0.15 -2.71
C SER A 39 -12.28 -1.53 -2.60
N LYS A 40 -10.97 -1.60 -2.83
CA LYS A 40 -10.21 -2.85 -2.76
C LYS A 40 -10.14 -3.45 -1.35
N ALA A 41 -9.92 -2.64 -0.33
CA ALA A 41 -9.90 -3.08 1.05
C ALA A 41 -11.26 -3.61 1.52
N GLN A 42 -12.37 -3.04 1.02
CA GLN A 42 -13.72 -3.53 1.31
C GLN A 42 -14.05 -4.84 0.60
N GLN A 43 -13.49 -5.07 -0.59
CA GLN A 43 -13.67 -6.33 -1.32
C GLN A 43 -12.98 -7.51 -0.64
N THR A 44 -11.92 -7.27 0.13
CA THR A 44 -11.12 -8.33 0.77
C THR A 44 -11.31 -8.38 2.29
N VAL A 45 -12.49 -8.00 2.78
CA VAL A 45 -12.80 -7.94 4.23
C VAL A 45 -12.73 -9.32 4.90
N ASP A 46 -12.96 -10.37 4.13
CA ASP A 46 -12.91 -11.77 4.51
C ASP A 46 -11.47 -12.30 4.70
N ASN A 47 -10.48 -11.69 4.03
CA ASN A 47 -9.08 -12.05 4.18
C ASN A 47 -8.37 -11.12 5.18
N ALA A 48 -8.23 -11.58 6.42
CA ALA A 48 -7.57 -10.82 7.49
C ALA A 48 -6.11 -10.42 7.17
N HIS A 49 -5.42 -11.20 6.34
CA HIS A 49 -4.04 -10.94 5.95
C HIS A 49 -3.93 -9.96 4.78
N MET A 50 -5.00 -9.77 4.01
CA MET A 50 -4.97 -8.90 2.84
C MET A 50 -5.01 -7.44 3.28
N ARG A 51 -3.96 -6.70 2.94
CA ARG A 51 -3.86 -5.27 3.28
C ARG A 51 -3.39 -4.47 2.09
N TYR A 52 -4.08 -3.36 1.85
CA TYR A 52 -3.72 -2.38 0.83
C TYR A 52 -3.13 -1.12 1.47
N PHE A 53 -2.16 -0.52 0.78
CA PHE A 53 -1.43 0.66 1.18
C PHE A 53 -1.45 1.70 0.06
N ILE A 54 -1.44 2.97 0.46
CA ILE A 54 -1.29 4.11 -0.44
C ILE A 54 0.10 4.66 -0.25
N VAL A 55 0.90 4.69 -1.31
CA VAL A 55 2.24 5.30 -1.31
C VAL A 55 2.31 6.47 -2.26
N HIS A 56 3.08 7.47 -1.84
CA HIS A 56 3.38 8.64 -2.63
C HIS A 56 4.63 8.38 -3.46
N LEU A 57 4.49 8.26 -4.78
CA LEU A 57 5.65 8.02 -5.67
C LEU A 57 6.68 9.15 -5.64
N HIS A 58 6.26 10.38 -5.31
CA HIS A 58 7.18 11.52 -5.23
C HIS A 58 8.28 11.35 -4.19
N ARG A 59 8.07 10.51 -3.15
CA ARG A 59 9.12 10.18 -2.16
C ARG A 59 10.07 9.07 -2.61
N LEU A 60 9.71 8.30 -3.65
CA LEU A 60 10.51 7.18 -4.18
C LEU A 60 11.44 7.62 -5.32
N LEU A 61 11.13 8.74 -5.98
CA LEU A 61 11.91 9.30 -7.08
C LEU A 61 13.02 10.25 -6.63
N ASP A 62 13.10 10.55 -5.32
CA ASP A 62 14.20 11.30 -4.73
C ASP A 62 15.16 10.30 -4.05
N PRO A 63 16.28 9.92 -4.68
CA PRO A 63 17.26 9.00 -4.09
C PRO A 63 18.00 9.60 -2.88
N GLU A 64 17.85 10.90 -2.64
CA GLU A 64 18.46 11.66 -1.54
C GLU A 64 17.49 11.79 -0.36
N GLY A 65 17.19 10.66 0.29
CA GLY A 65 16.79 10.55 1.70
C GLY A 65 15.78 11.56 2.27
N VAL A 66 14.50 11.19 2.33
CA VAL A 66 13.63 11.74 3.38
C VAL A 66 14.01 11.07 4.71
N ASP A 67 14.89 11.72 5.47
CA ASP A 67 15.18 11.44 6.88
C ASP A 67 13.88 11.61 7.69
N LEU A 68 13.19 10.50 7.94
CA LEU A 68 12.07 10.48 8.87
C LEU A 68 12.66 10.36 10.27
N LYS A 69 12.99 11.50 10.89
CA LYS A 69 13.06 11.57 12.35
C LYS A 69 11.68 11.25 12.90
N ALA A 70 11.58 10.08 13.52
CA ALA A 70 10.51 9.77 14.45
C ALA A 70 10.82 10.53 15.75
N GLU A 71 9.98 11.53 16.05
CA GLU A 71 9.81 12.09 17.39
C GLU A 71 8.52 11.51 17.99
#